data_AF-A0A4Q0V9M3-F1
#
_entry.id   AF-A0A4Q0V9M3-F1
#
_cell.length_a   1.000
_cell.length_b   1.000
_cell.length_c   1.000
_cell.angle_alpha   90.00
_cell.angle_beta   90.00
_cell.angle_gamma   90.00
#
_symmetry.space_group_name_H-M   'P 1'
#
loop_
_entity.id
_entity.type
_entity.pdbx_description
1 polymer ?
#
loop_
_entity_poly.entity_id
_entity_poly.type
_entity_poly.pdbx_seq_one_letter_code
_entity_poly.pdbx_strand_id
1 'polypeptide(L)'
;MKYKNKYYLFIIFGVLIILFIDYKFTFNDIPSSMPSLKVRFDNGTFYATPNGYNWSSSKNSSSNLGYYSIEVAKEIKAIKVPKNSNLKLILSSDKGLKIFNVKQIIGTTIDNHTLKDINLNDNIIITPENNGEYIYYVYADWGDNHFVEYIIKIVVED
;
A
#
# COMPACT_ATOMS: atom_id res chain seq x y z
N MET A 1 -35.04 -33.18 -34.82
CA MET A 1 -34.54 -32.46 -33.62
C MET A 1 -33.06 -31.99 -33.78
N LYS A 2 -32.66 -31.44 -34.94
CA LYS A 2 -31.23 -31.12 -35.25
C LYS A 2 -30.83 -29.64 -35.05
N TYR A 3 -31.80 -28.73 -34.86
CA TYR A 3 -31.52 -27.30 -34.74
C TYR A 3 -31.26 -26.81 -33.30
N LYS A 4 -31.70 -27.56 -32.27
CA LYS A 4 -31.48 -27.20 -30.86
C LYS A 4 -29.98 -27.12 -30.48
N ASN A 5 -29.14 -28.00 -31.05
CA ASN A 5 -27.69 -28.05 -30.77
C ASN A 5 -26.91 -26.81 -31.24
N LYS A 6 -27.38 -26.09 -32.28
CA LYS A 6 -26.68 -24.90 -32.78
C LYS A 6 -26.84 -23.72 -31.82
N TYR A 7 -28.00 -23.56 -31.19
CA TYR A 7 -28.25 -22.48 -30.23
C TYR A 7 -27.45 -22.65 -28.94
N TYR A 8 -27.25 -23.89 -28.47
CA TYR A 8 -26.40 -24.16 -27.30
C TYR A 8 -24.94 -23.75 -27.53
N LEU A 9 -24.41 -23.96 -28.74
CA LEU A 9 -23.06 -23.51 -29.11
C LEU A 9 -22.92 -21.98 -29.04
N PHE A 10 -23.91 -21.23 -29.54
CA PHE A 10 -23.93 -19.77 -29.44
C PHE A 10 -24.06 -19.27 -28.00
N ILE A 11 -24.87 -19.95 -27.18
CA ILE A 11 -25.01 -19.61 -25.75
C ILE A 11 -23.69 -19.87 -25.00
N ILE A 12 -23.04 -21.02 -25.24
CA ILE A 12 -21.74 -21.33 -24.64
C ILE A 12 -20.68 -20.31 -25.06
N PHE A 13 -20.64 -19.94 -26.34
CA PHE A 13 -19.72 -18.89 -26.81
C PHE A 13 -20.01 -17.53 -26.16
N GLY A 14 -21.28 -17.16 -26.02
CA GLY A 14 -21.69 -15.93 -25.35
C GLY A 14 -21.25 -15.89 -23.88
N VAL A 15 -21.45 -17.00 -23.15
CA VAL A 15 -21.00 -17.13 -21.74
C VAL A 15 -19.48 -17.06 -21.64
N LEU A 16 -18.74 -17.73 -22.53
CA LEU A 16 -17.28 -17.68 -22.54
C LEU A 16 -16.75 -16.27 -22.85
N ILE A 17 -17.41 -15.51 -23.73
CA ILE A 17 -17.03 -14.12 -24.03
C ILE A 17 -17.25 -13.22 -22.80
N ILE A 18 -18.40 -13.36 -22.11
CA ILE A 18 -18.68 -12.59 -20.90
C ILE A 18 -17.65 -12.90 -19.81
N LEU A 19 -17.35 -14.18 -19.57
CA LEU A 19 -16.33 -14.61 -18.62
C LEU A 19 -14.92 -14.11 -18.99
N PHE A 20 -14.59 -14.07 -20.29
CA PHE A 20 -13.29 -13.58 -20.77
C PHE A 20 -13.16 -12.05 -20.64
N ILE A 21 -14.25 -11.31 -20.85
CA ILE A 21 -14.31 -9.86 -20.65
C ILE A 21 -14.16 -9.54 -19.16
N ASP A 22 -14.94 -10.18 -18.28
CA ASP A 22 -14.84 -10.00 -16.83
C ASP A 22 -13.42 -10.33 -16.32
N TYR A 23 -12.82 -11.42 -16.82
CA TYR A 23 -11.45 -11.78 -16.48
C TYR A 23 -10.44 -10.68 -16.87
N LYS A 24 -10.56 -10.11 -18.07
CA LYS A 24 -9.68 -9.01 -18.51
C LYS A 24 -9.90 -7.71 -17.75
N PHE A 25 -11.11 -7.42 -17.29
CA PHE A 25 -11.35 -6.23 -16.47
C PHE A 25 -10.82 -6.41 -15.04
N THR A 26 -10.79 -7.63 -14.52
CA THR A 26 -10.36 -7.88 -13.13
C THR A 26 -8.83 -7.88 -12.97
N PHE A 27 -8.06 -8.28 -14.00
CA PHE A 27 -6.59 -8.47 -13.89
C PHE A 27 -5.70 -7.39 -14.54
N ASN A 28 -6.26 -6.38 -15.21
CA ASN A 28 -5.45 -5.43 -16.01
C ASN A 28 -4.95 -4.19 -15.28
N ASP A 29 -5.28 -4.02 -14.00
CA ASP A 29 -5.06 -2.74 -13.31
C ASP A 29 -4.01 -2.77 -12.19
N ILE A 30 -3.39 -3.91 -11.92
CA ILE A 30 -2.31 -4.00 -10.91
C ILE A 30 -0.95 -3.66 -11.55
N PRO A 31 -0.11 -2.82 -10.91
CA PRO A 31 1.23 -2.50 -11.40
C PRO A 31 2.11 -3.74 -11.58
N SER A 32 2.92 -3.79 -12.64
CA SER A 32 3.81 -4.93 -12.91
C SER A 32 4.96 -5.07 -11.90
N SER A 33 5.19 -4.05 -11.09
CA SER A 33 6.20 -4.04 -10.04
C SER A 33 5.63 -3.39 -8.80
N MET A 34 6.10 -3.84 -7.64
CA MET A 34 5.74 -3.29 -6.35
C MET A 34 5.90 -1.76 -6.35
N PRO A 35 4.84 -0.99 -6.06
CA PRO A 35 4.94 0.45 -5.95
C PRO A 35 5.91 0.87 -4.85
N SER A 36 6.58 2.00 -5.03
CA SER A 36 7.32 2.66 -3.95
C SER A 36 6.43 3.72 -3.31
N LEU A 37 6.55 3.92 -2.00
CA LEU A 37 5.87 5.02 -1.31
C LEU A 37 6.82 6.20 -1.09
N LYS A 38 6.52 7.33 -1.74
CA LYS A 38 7.20 8.60 -1.54
C LYS A 38 6.41 9.45 -0.55
N VAL A 39 7.11 10.10 0.37
CA VAL A 39 6.57 11.08 1.30
C VAL A 39 7.10 12.46 0.90
N ARG A 40 6.20 13.39 0.60
CA ARG A 40 6.53 14.79 0.27
C ARG A 40 6.07 15.71 1.38
N PHE A 41 6.93 16.65 1.74
CA PHE A 41 6.67 17.74 2.68
C PHE A 41 7.35 19.01 2.17
N ASP A 42 7.13 20.15 2.81
CA ASP A 42 7.51 21.45 2.24
C ASP A 42 9.02 21.56 1.97
N ASN A 43 9.83 20.98 2.85
CA ASN A 43 11.29 21.06 2.78
C ASN A 43 11.96 19.85 2.11
N GLY A 44 11.18 18.95 1.48
CA GLY A 44 11.77 17.86 0.70
C GLY A 44 10.89 16.64 0.47
N THR A 45 11.56 15.57 0.04
CA THR A 45 10.93 14.27 -0.18
C THR A 45 11.84 13.16 0.31
N PHE A 46 11.24 12.09 0.83
CA PHE A 46 11.95 10.85 1.11
C PHE A 46 11.08 9.65 0.74
N TYR A 47 11.66 8.46 0.70
CA TYR A 47 10.94 7.22 0.45
C TYR A 47 10.72 6.47 1.76
N ALA A 48 9.52 5.94 1.94
CA ALA A 48 9.23 5.04 3.05
C ALA A 48 9.97 3.72 2.84
N THR A 49 10.29 3.03 3.94
CA THR A 49 11.00 1.75 3.89
C THR A 49 9.98 0.61 3.76
N PRO A 50 10.04 -0.24 2.72
CA PRO A 50 9.16 -1.39 2.63
C PRO A 50 9.49 -2.41 3.74
N ASN A 51 8.46 -3.00 4.34
CA ASN A 51 8.55 -4.05 5.36
C ASN A 51 8.07 -5.40 4.79
N GLY A 52 6.88 -5.86 5.16
CA GLY A 52 6.24 -7.04 4.59
C GLY A 52 5.61 -6.72 3.24
N TYR A 53 5.77 -7.62 2.28
CA TYR A 53 5.12 -7.48 0.98
C TYR A 53 4.99 -8.81 0.26
N ASN A 54 3.99 -8.88 -0.62
CA ASN A 54 3.92 -9.90 -1.64
C ASN A 54 3.52 -9.23 -2.94
N TRP A 55 4.26 -9.54 -4.01
CA TRP A 55 4.00 -8.99 -5.33
C TRP A 55 4.27 -10.08 -6.35
N SER A 56 3.25 -10.57 -7.04
CA SER A 56 3.41 -11.67 -7.99
C SER A 56 2.79 -11.32 -9.33
N SER A 57 3.58 -10.74 -10.22
CA SER A 57 3.17 -10.45 -11.59
C SER A 57 3.72 -11.47 -12.58
N SER A 58 3.19 -11.46 -13.80
CA SER A 58 3.70 -12.29 -14.91
C SER A 58 5.15 -11.98 -15.32
N LYS A 59 5.69 -10.82 -14.91
CA LYS A 59 7.06 -10.39 -15.23
C LYS A 59 8.02 -10.64 -14.07
N ASN A 60 7.61 -10.27 -12.87
CA ASN A 60 8.42 -10.36 -11.65
C ASN A 60 7.57 -10.77 -10.47
N SER A 61 8.10 -11.69 -9.66
CA SER A 61 7.56 -12.04 -8.35
C SER A 61 8.57 -11.72 -7.26
N SER A 62 8.12 -11.07 -6.19
CA SER A 62 8.93 -10.69 -5.04
C SER A 62 8.07 -10.76 -3.78
N SER A 63 8.59 -11.38 -2.73
CA SER A 63 7.91 -11.42 -1.44
C SER A 63 8.90 -11.26 -0.28
N ASN A 64 8.40 -10.70 0.80
CA ASN A 64 9.05 -10.60 2.09
C ASN A 64 7.98 -10.78 3.18
N LEU A 65 8.21 -11.68 4.12
CA LEU A 65 7.30 -11.86 5.27
C LEU A 65 7.27 -10.63 6.19
N GLY A 66 8.22 -9.70 6.03
CA GLY A 66 8.35 -8.54 6.89
C GLY A 66 8.90 -8.90 8.26
N TYR A 67 9.16 -7.88 9.07
CA TYR A 67 9.51 -8.02 10.47
C TYR A 67 8.57 -7.15 11.31
N TYR A 68 8.68 -7.21 12.64
CA TYR A 68 7.89 -6.33 13.49
C TYR A 68 8.19 -4.86 13.16
N SER A 69 7.16 -4.09 12.80
CA SER A 69 7.27 -2.70 12.33
C SER A 69 8.09 -1.81 13.26
N ILE A 70 8.05 -2.07 14.58
CA ILE A 70 8.81 -1.33 15.59
C ILE A 70 10.32 -1.66 15.58
N GLU A 71 10.70 -2.88 15.24
CA GLU A 71 12.11 -3.27 15.10
C GLU A 71 12.70 -2.70 13.81
N VAL A 72 11.94 -2.77 12.70
CA VAL A 72 12.33 -2.08 11.45
C VAL A 72 12.50 -0.58 11.69
N ALA A 73 11.60 0.02 12.47
CA ALA A 73 11.70 1.43 12.83
C ALA A 73 12.99 1.77 13.63
N LYS A 74 13.60 0.83 14.36
CA LYS A 74 14.87 1.07 15.06
C LYS A 74 16.06 1.15 14.10
N GLU A 75 16.00 0.41 13.00
CA GLU A 75 17.09 0.33 12.01
C GLU A 75 17.06 1.46 10.99
N ILE A 76 15.88 2.06 10.75
CA ILE A 76 15.75 3.18 9.81
C ILE A 76 16.12 4.52 10.45
N LYS A 77 16.82 5.35 9.68
CA LYS A 77 17.14 6.73 10.07
C LYS A 77 15.89 7.60 10.01
N ALA A 78 15.59 8.30 11.10
CA ALA A 78 14.48 9.23 11.12
C ALA A 78 14.75 10.47 10.25
N ILE A 79 13.71 10.94 9.56
CA ILE A 79 13.76 12.18 8.78
C ILE A 79 13.21 13.34 9.61
N LYS A 80 13.97 14.43 9.68
CA LYS A 80 13.56 15.66 10.36
C LYS A 80 12.47 16.36 9.55
N VAL A 81 11.35 16.68 10.19
CA VAL A 81 10.22 17.39 9.56
C VAL A 81 9.68 18.46 10.51
N PRO A 82 9.18 19.60 9.99
CA PRO A 82 8.60 20.63 10.83
C PRO A 82 7.30 20.18 11.52
N LYS A 83 6.95 20.86 12.61
CA LYS A 83 5.61 20.81 13.22
C LYS A 83 4.51 21.23 12.24
N ASN A 84 3.32 20.66 12.39
CA ASN A 84 2.13 20.98 11.58
C ASN A 84 2.36 20.94 10.05
N SER A 85 3.38 20.20 9.62
CA SER A 85 3.73 20.00 8.23
C SER A 85 2.83 18.94 7.60
N ASN A 86 2.47 19.17 6.34
CA ASN A 86 1.72 18.21 5.54
C ASN A 86 2.68 17.17 4.95
N LEU A 87 2.55 15.92 5.36
CA LEU A 87 3.25 14.78 4.76
C LEU A 87 2.30 14.11 3.75
N LYS A 88 2.44 14.48 2.48
CA LYS A 88 1.67 13.87 1.38
C LYS A 88 2.29 12.53 1.02
N LEU A 89 1.48 11.47 1.11
CA LEU A 89 1.83 10.11 0.73
C LEU A 89 1.52 9.88 -0.76
N ILE A 90 2.51 9.42 -1.52
CA ILE A 90 2.44 9.27 -2.97
C ILE A 90 2.99 7.91 -3.36
N LEU A 91 2.11 7.00 -3.78
CA LEU A 91 2.51 5.74 -4.40
C LEU A 91 3.01 6.01 -5.83
N SER A 92 4.04 5.29 -6.26
CA SER A 92 4.51 5.37 -7.67
C SER A 92 3.47 4.88 -8.67
N SER A 93 2.48 4.11 -8.22
CA SER A 93 1.25 3.78 -8.94
C SER A 93 0.17 3.39 -7.93
N ASP A 94 -1.01 3.95 -8.07
CA ASP A 94 -2.23 3.63 -7.31
C ASP A 94 -3.29 2.91 -8.16
N LYS A 95 -2.99 2.63 -9.43
CA LYS A 95 -3.84 1.85 -10.33
C LYS A 95 -4.24 0.52 -9.66
N GLY A 96 -5.54 0.24 -9.58
CA GLY A 96 -6.07 -1.00 -8.99
C GLY A 96 -5.97 -1.09 -7.46
N LEU A 97 -5.57 -0.02 -6.77
CA LEU A 97 -5.47 0.01 -5.31
C LEU A 97 -6.85 -0.18 -4.67
N LYS A 98 -6.96 -1.11 -3.74
CA LYS A 98 -8.21 -1.43 -3.03
C LYS A 98 -8.22 -0.85 -1.62
N ILE A 99 -7.09 -0.95 -0.92
CA ILE A 99 -6.96 -0.51 0.47
C ILE A 99 -5.70 0.34 0.61
N PHE A 100 -5.84 1.49 1.28
CA PHE A 100 -4.72 2.34 1.66
C PHE A 100 -4.95 2.88 3.08
N ASN A 101 -4.29 2.27 4.06
CA ASN A 101 -4.49 2.57 5.47
C ASN A 101 -3.19 3.03 6.10
N VAL A 102 -3.29 4.01 7.00
CA VAL A 102 -2.16 4.51 7.78
C VAL A 102 -2.47 4.35 9.25
N LYS A 103 -1.51 3.80 9.99
CA LYS A 103 -1.55 3.70 11.45
C LYS A 103 -0.31 4.33 12.04
N GLN A 104 -0.46 5.02 13.16
CA GLN A 104 0.67 5.43 13.99
C GLN A 104 1.02 4.29 14.94
N ILE A 105 2.30 3.98 15.05
CA ILE A 105 2.83 3.06 16.05
C ILE A 105 3.13 3.87 17.31
N ILE A 106 2.50 3.50 18.43
CA ILE A 106 2.70 4.14 19.73
C ILE A 106 3.28 3.09 20.67
N GLY A 107 4.49 3.34 21.18
CA GLY A 107 5.23 2.41 22.03
C GLY A 107 6.69 2.31 21.61
N THR A 108 7.48 1.53 22.35
CA THR A 108 8.94 1.43 22.14
C THR A 108 9.43 -0.02 21.99
N THR A 109 8.58 -1.02 22.27
CA THR A 109 8.94 -2.45 22.22
C THR A 109 7.87 -3.28 21.53
N ILE A 110 8.25 -4.49 21.08
CA ILE A 110 7.33 -5.45 20.45
C ILE A 110 6.15 -5.78 21.38
N ASP A 111 6.39 -5.97 22.67
CA ASP A 111 5.35 -6.38 23.62
C ASP A 111 4.48 -5.22 24.11
N ASN A 112 4.95 -3.97 23.94
CA ASN A 112 4.26 -2.78 24.42
C ASN A 112 4.20 -1.72 23.30
N HIS A 113 3.47 -2.06 22.25
CA HIS A 113 3.08 -1.11 21.23
C HIS A 113 1.59 -1.25 20.88
N THR A 114 1.02 -0.16 20.42
CA THR A 114 -0.35 -0.10 19.90
C THR A 114 -0.34 0.55 18.53
N LEU A 115 -1.29 0.14 17.69
CA LEU A 115 -1.52 0.75 16.39
C LEU A 115 -2.76 1.64 16.48
N LYS A 116 -2.56 2.93 16.30
CA LYS A 116 -3.64 3.92 16.26
C LYS A 116 -3.94 4.29 14.81
N ASP A 117 -5.19 4.11 14.38
CA ASP A 117 -5.60 4.49 13.03
C ASP A 117 -5.45 6.01 12.82
N ILE A 118 -4.92 6.39 11.66
CA ILE A 118 -4.80 7.77 11.22
C ILE A 118 -5.80 7.99 10.10
N ASN A 119 -6.80 8.83 10.36
CA ASN A 119 -7.72 9.28 9.33
C ASN A 119 -6.99 10.21 8.38
N LEU A 120 -6.77 9.75 7.16
CA LEU A 120 -6.18 10.55 6.11
C LEU A 120 -7.25 11.44 5.48
N ASN A 121 -6.90 12.70 5.27
CA ASN A 121 -7.57 13.55 4.30
C ASN A 121 -6.63 13.67 3.10
N ASP A 122 -7.10 13.28 1.91
CA ASP A 122 -6.29 13.27 0.69
C ASP A 122 -4.91 12.61 0.84
N ASN A 123 -4.79 11.48 1.55
CA ASN A 123 -3.49 10.82 1.77
C ASN A 123 -2.42 11.72 2.42
N ILE A 124 -2.83 12.67 3.25
CA ILE A 124 -1.95 13.57 4.00
C ILE A 124 -1.96 13.18 5.48
N ILE A 125 -0.77 13.06 6.06
CA ILE A 125 -0.56 13.05 7.51
C ILE A 125 -0.14 14.46 7.92
N ILE A 126 -0.79 15.03 8.94
CA ILE A 126 -0.35 16.28 9.55
C ILE A 126 0.57 15.93 10.71
N THR A 127 1.80 16.45 10.72
CA THR A 127 2.72 16.22 11.83
C THR A 127 2.20 16.90 13.10
N PRO A 128 2.36 16.28 14.28
CA PRO A 128 1.88 16.86 15.54
C PRO A 128 2.65 18.14 15.93
N GLU A 129 2.08 18.89 16.87
CA GLU A 129 2.73 20.09 17.45
C GLU A 129 3.86 19.75 18.42
N ASN A 130 3.82 18.54 18.99
CA ASN A 130 4.80 18.11 19.97
C ASN A 130 6.07 17.61 19.28
N ASN A 131 7.22 18.03 19.79
CA ASN A 131 8.52 17.51 19.36
C ASN A 131 8.65 16.05 19.75
N GLY A 132 9.24 15.25 18.88
CA GLY A 132 9.47 13.83 19.16
C GLY A 132 9.62 12.98 17.93
N GLU A 133 9.92 11.70 18.17
CA GLU A 133 9.97 10.68 17.13
C GLU A 133 8.57 10.09 16.90
N TYR A 134 8.19 9.97 15.63
CA TYR A 134 6.91 9.41 15.23
C TYR A 134 7.13 8.35 14.15
N ILE A 135 6.47 7.22 14.34
CA ILE A 135 6.54 6.07 13.44
C ILE A 135 5.15 5.80 12.89
N TYR A 136 5.06 5.67 11.58
CA TYR A 136 3.84 5.31 10.88
C TYR A 136 4.02 4.03 10.08
N TYR A 137 3.02 3.18 10.15
CA TYR A 137 2.85 1.99 9.34
C TYR A 137 1.80 2.29 8.27
N VAL A 138 2.14 2.02 7.02
CA VAL A 138 1.26 2.20 5.87
C VAL A 138 1.02 0.84 5.23
N TYR A 139 -0.24 0.44 5.11
CA TYR A 139 -0.65 -0.77 4.41
C TYR A 139 -1.34 -0.40 3.11
N ALA A 140 -0.83 -0.93 2.00
CA ALA A 140 -1.42 -0.78 0.68
C ALA A 140 -1.68 -2.15 0.06
N ASP A 141 -2.90 -2.39 -0.43
CA ASP A 141 -3.34 -3.67 -0.99
C ASP A 141 -4.10 -3.48 -2.31
N TRP A 142 -3.74 -4.29 -3.30
CA TRP A 142 -4.32 -4.38 -4.64
C TRP A 142 -5.13 -5.67 -4.83
N GLY A 143 -5.17 -6.55 -3.82
CA GLY A 143 -5.80 -7.87 -3.83
C GLY A 143 -4.92 -8.94 -4.48
N ASP A 144 -5.43 -10.17 -4.54
CA ASP A 144 -4.77 -11.31 -5.19
C ASP A 144 -3.29 -11.47 -4.80
N ASN A 145 -3.00 -11.34 -3.49
CA ASN A 145 -1.65 -11.38 -2.92
C ASN A 145 -0.69 -10.26 -3.36
N HIS A 146 -1.22 -9.10 -3.76
CA HIS A 146 -0.44 -7.89 -4.06
C HIS A 146 -0.59 -6.85 -2.97
N PHE A 147 0.27 -6.93 -1.96
CA PHE A 147 0.27 -5.97 -0.86
C PHE A 147 1.68 -5.52 -0.52
N VAL A 148 1.77 -4.33 0.08
CA VAL A 148 3.02 -3.78 0.58
C VAL A 148 2.75 -3.04 1.88
N GLU A 149 3.58 -3.31 2.86
CA GLU A 149 3.69 -2.56 4.09
C GLU A 149 4.87 -1.61 4.02
N TYR A 150 4.70 -0.38 4.46
CA TYR A 150 5.78 0.61 4.54
C TYR A 150 5.88 1.18 5.94
N ILE A 151 7.12 1.44 6.36
CA ILE A 151 7.44 2.14 7.60
C ILE A 151 7.98 3.52 7.26
N ILE A 152 7.40 4.53 7.92
CA ILE A 152 7.82 5.92 7.89
C ILE A 152 8.29 6.27 9.30
N LYS A 153 9.49 6.81 9.42
CA LYS A 153 10.03 7.32 10.68
C LYS A 153 10.47 8.76 10.52
N ILE A 154 9.90 9.62 11.34
CA ILE A 154 10.20 11.04 11.36
C ILE A 154 10.57 11.50 12.77
N VAL A 155 11.31 12.60 12.84
CA VAL A 155 11.45 13.40 14.05
C VAL A 155 10.83 14.76 13.76
N VAL A 156 9.83 15.11 14.57
CA VAL A 156 9.21 16.43 14.53
C VAL A 156 10.02 17.36 15.41
N GLU A 157 10.45 18.47 14.83
CA GLU A 157 11.18 19.55 15.48
C GLU A 157 10.73 20.91 14.91
N ASP A 158 11.16 22.00 15.55
CA ASP A 158 10.86 23.38 15.15
C ASP A 158 11.53 23.79 13.83
#